data_AF-A0A2H9NP23-F1
#
_entry.id   AF-A0A2H9NP23-F1
#
_cell.length_a   1.000
_cell.length_b   1.000
_cell.length_c   1.000
_cell.angle_alpha   90.00
_cell.angle_beta   90.00
_cell.angle_gamma   90.00
#
_symmetry.space_group_name_H-M   'P 1'
#
loop_
_entity.id
_entity.type
_entity.pdbx_description
1 polymer ?
#
loop_
_entity_poly.entity_id
_entity_poly.type
_entity_poly.pdbx_seq_one_letter_code
_entity_poly.pdbx_strand_id
1 'polypeptide(L)'
;SRSVELGVAGRIESGKWSVNAYQTNITDLIGFDASFNPVNINTARLTGVEGQMQAQLADWDIATTLTWQDPRQTSGANSGKLLNRRATEAMRVEIARQFGEVRVASSLYGEGRRYDDLANTPSKRLGGYGLLDLRAEYRLDKAWLMQGRIDNLLDKQYETAQHFNQALRAVYVTLNYQPR
;
A
#
# COMPACT_ATOMS: atom_id res chain seq x y z
N SER A 1 17.27 1.48 18.25
CA SER A 1 17.19 2.13 16.93
C SER A 1 17.34 3.64 17.07
N ARG A 2 17.60 4.37 15.98
CA ARG A 2 17.62 5.85 15.92
C ARG A 2 16.88 6.30 14.66
N SER A 3 16.01 7.29 14.77
CA SER A 3 15.24 7.81 13.63
C SER A 3 15.33 9.34 13.54
N VAL A 4 15.34 9.85 12.31
CA VAL A 4 15.22 11.28 12.00
C VAL A 4 14.18 11.42 10.88
N GLU A 5 13.32 12.42 10.99
CA GLU A 5 12.27 12.72 10.02
C GLU A 5 12.20 14.23 9.78
N LEU A 6 11.94 14.61 8.52
CA LEU A 6 11.68 15.98 8.10
C LEU A 6 10.43 15.99 7.24
N GLY A 7 9.44 16.80 7.62
CA GLY A 7 8.16 16.87 6.94
C GLY A 7 7.76 18.29 6.55
N VAL A 8 7.07 18.41 5.42
CA VAL A 8 6.35 19.62 5.01
C VAL A 8 4.90 19.24 4.74
N ALA A 9 3.98 20.06 5.24
CA ALA A 9 2.56 19.88 5.01
C ALA A 9 1.91 21.21 4.63
N GLY A 10 0.84 21.14 3.85
CA GLY A 10 0.13 22.31 3.37
C GLY A 10 -1.36 22.04 3.23
N ARG A 11 -2.11 23.14 3.17
CA ARG A 11 -3.51 23.17 2.78
C ARG A 11 -3.66 24.09 1.58
N ILE A 12 -4.52 23.69 0.66
CA ILE A 12 -5.01 24.47 -0.46
C ILE A 12 -6.54 24.52 -0.35
N GLU A 13 -7.19 25.37 -1.15
CA GLU A 13 -8.65 25.48 -1.15
C GLU A 13 -9.34 24.13 -1.34
N SER A 14 -8.81 23.33 -2.27
CA SER A 14 -9.35 22.02 -2.60
C SER A 14 -8.87 20.89 -1.70
N GLY A 15 -8.04 21.11 -0.66
CA GLY A 15 -7.56 19.98 0.15
C GLY A 15 -6.30 20.20 0.98
N LYS A 16 -5.66 19.08 1.34
CA LYS A 16 -4.44 19.04 2.15
C LYS A 16 -3.45 18.03 1.59
N TRP A 17 -2.17 18.28 1.83
CA TRP A 17 -1.09 17.40 1.42
C TRP A 17 0.03 17.41 2.45
N SER A 18 0.83 16.36 2.47
CA SER A 18 2.13 16.37 3.16
C SER A 18 3.14 15.48 2.45
N VAL A 19 4.40 15.82 2.64
CA VAL A 19 5.56 15.04 2.20
C VAL A 19 6.52 14.94 3.37
N ASN A 20 6.90 13.72 3.72
CA ASN A 20 7.83 13.42 4.80
C ASN A 20 9.00 12.62 4.26
N ALA A 21 10.22 13.01 4.62
CA ALA A 21 11.42 12.24 4.37
C ALA A 21 11.95 11.71 5.70
N TYR A 22 12.34 10.45 5.75
CA TYR A 22 12.82 9.82 6.97
C TYR A 22 14.08 9.00 6.74
N GLN A 23 14.82 8.81 7.82
CA GLN A 23 15.85 7.80 7.94
C GLN A 23 15.78 7.13 9.31
N THR A 24 15.57 5.83 9.31
CA THR A 24 15.62 4.98 10.52
C THR A 24 16.81 4.03 10.43
N ASN A 25 17.71 4.10 11.42
CA ASN A 25 18.79 3.14 11.61
C ASN A 25 18.41 2.16 12.71
N ILE A 26 18.41 0.87 12.40
CA ILE A 26 18.08 -0.22 13.31
C ILE A 26 19.36 -1.02 13.57
N THR A 27 19.60 -1.33 14.84
CA THR A 27 20.66 -2.24 15.30
C THR A 27 19.99 -3.48 15.91
N ASP A 28 20.69 -4.60 15.89
CA ASP A 28 20.21 -5.91 16.37
C ASP A 28 18.86 -6.31 15.75
N LEU A 29 18.67 -6.02 14.45
CA LEU A 29 17.44 -6.37 13.76
C LEU A 29 17.35 -7.90 13.61
N ILE A 30 16.31 -8.49 14.19
CA ILE A 30 15.95 -9.89 13.97
C ILE A 30 14.96 -9.95 12.81
N GLY A 31 15.21 -10.86 11.87
CA GLY A 31 14.29 -11.16 10.78
C GLY A 31 14.25 -12.66 10.49
N PHE A 32 13.69 -13.02 9.34
CA PHE A 32 13.58 -14.40 8.90
C PHE A 32 14.31 -14.61 7.56
N ASP A 33 15.00 -15.74 7.43
CA ASP A 33 15.52 -16.19 6.15
C ASP A 33 14.41 -16.82 5.28
N ALA A 34 14.76 -17.26 4.07
CA ALA A 34 13.81 -17.88 3.14
C ALA A 34 13.26 -19.24 3.62
N SER A 35 13.86 -19.84 4.66
CA SER A 35 13.40 -21.06 5.32
C SER A 35 12.63 -20.78 6.62
N PHE A 36 12.26 -19.51 6.86
CA PHE A 36 11.57 -19.05 8.07
C PHE A 36 12.36 -19.27 9.36
N ASN A 37 13.68 -19.40 9.30
CA ASN A 37 14.52 -19.41 10.50
C ASN A 37 14.78 -17.97 10.98
N PRO A 38 14.75 -17.71 12.29
CA PRO A 38 15.13 -16.42 12.83
C PRO A 38 16.62 -16.17 12.58
N VAL A 39 16.93 -15.03 11.97
CA VAL A 39 18.31 -14.60 11.67
C VAL A 39 18.55 -13.19 12.17
N ASN A 40 19.75 -12.93 12.67
CA ASN A 40 20.17 -11.59 13.03
C ASN A 40 20.67 -10.86 11.77
N ILE A 41 19.87 -9.90 11.29
CA ILE A 41 20.16 -8.99 10.17
C ILE A 41 21.21 -7.93 10.60
N ASN A 42 21.50 -7.84 11.90
CA ASN A 42 22.45 -6.95 12.54
C ASN A 42 22.05 -5.49 12.39
N THR A 43 22.58 -4.77 11.40
CA THR A 43 22.21 -3.37 11.18
C THR A 43 21.46 -3.17 9.87
N ALA A 44 20.43 -2.32 9.92
CA ALA A 44 19.66 -1.92 8.75
C ALA A 44 19.42 -0.41 8.75
N ARG A 45 19.35 0.16 7.56
CA ARG A 45 18.98 1.55 7.32
C ARG A 45 17.79 1.59 6.38
N LEU A 46 16.73 2.24 6.84
CA LEU A 46 15.51 2.48 6.07
C LEU A 46 15.46 3.97 5.81
N THR A 47 15.67 4.36 4.57
CA THR A 47 15.44 5.74 4.11
C THR A 47 14.21 5.77 3.24
N GLY A 48 13.43 6.84 3.29
CA GLY A 48 12.30 6.95 2.40
C GLY A 48 11.68 8.34 2.36
N VAL A 49 10.79 8.50 1.39
CA VAL A 49 9.91 9.64 1.21
C VAL A 49 8.48 9.12 1.14
N GLU A 50 7.61 9.72 1.92
CA GLU A 50 6.18 9.43 1.96
C GLU A 50 5.41 10.69 1.61
N GLY A 51 4.48 10.55 0.66
CA GLY A 51 3.58 11.61 0.24
C GLY A 51 2.14 11.21 0.51
N GLN A 52 1.32 12.15 0.99
CA GLN A 52 -0.11 11.96 1.11
C GLN A 52 -0.85 13.21 0.65
N MET A 53 -2.01 13.00 0.02
CA MET A 53 -2.89 14.06 -0.45
C MET A 53 -4.34 13.64 -0.23
N GLN A 54 -5.17 14.58 0.21
CA GLN A 54 -6.62 14.47 0.22
C GLN A 54 -7.18 15.75 -0.38
N ALA A 55 -7.98 15.62 -1.43
CA ALA A 55 -8.56 16.75 -2.13
C ALA A 55 -10.01 16.50 -2.53
N GLN A 56 -10.79 17.57 -2.63
CA GLN A 56 -12.11 17.58 -3.22
C GLN A 56 -12.09 18.53 -4.43
N LEU A 57 -12.32 17.98 -5.63
CA LEU A 57 -12.25 18.73 -6.89
C LEU A 57 -13.48 18.42 -7.74
N ALA A 58 -14.34 19.42 -7.99
CA ALA A 58 -15.57 19.25 -8.77
C ALA A 58 -16.42 18.04 -8.30
N ASP A 59 -16.68 17.99 -6.99
CA ASP A 59 -17.38 16.91 -6.25
C ASP A 59 -16.70 15.54 -6.26
N TRP A 60 -15.48 15.44 -6.79
CA TRP A 60 -14.66 14.23 -6.67
C TRP A 60 -13.83 14.30 -5.39
N ASP A 61 -13.98 13.30 -4.54
CA ASP A 61 -13.09 13.04 -3.42
C ASP A 61 -11.90 12.23 -3.94
N ILE A 62 -10.68 12.76 -3.77
CA ILE A 62 -9.44 12.14 -4.20
C ILE A 62 -8.53 11.97 -2.98
N ALA A 63 -8.08 10.75 -2.74
CA ALA A 63 -7.08 10.45 -1.72
C ALA A 63 -5.91 9.68 -2.33
N THR A 64 -4.68 10.12 -2.04
CA THR A 64 -3.48 9.51 -2.59
C THR A 64 -2.45 9.31 -1.49
N THR A 65 -1.80 8.15 -1.49
CA THR A 65 -0.60 7.86 -0.70
C THR A 65 0.50 7.33 -1.61
N LEU A 66 1.71 7.84 -1.46
CA LEU A 66 2.90 7.44 -2.20
C LEU A 66 4.01 7.13 -1.20
N THR A 67 4.71 6.03 -1.41
CA THR A 67 5.88 5.65 -0.63
C THR A 67 7.00 5.32 -1.58
N TRP A 68 8.15 5.95 -1.39
CA TRP A 68 9.42 5.51 -1.97
C TRP A 68 10.37 5.25 -0.81
N GLN A 69 10.87 4.02 -0.70
CA GLN A 69 11.79 3.61 0.34
C GLN A 69 12.99 2.85 -0.22
N ASP A 70 14.11 2.93 0.48
CA ASP A 70 15.31 2.13 0.27
C ASP A 70 15.69 1.42 1.59
N PRO A 71 15.02 0.30 1.91
CA PRO A 71 15.25 -0.44 3.14
C PRO A 71 16.40 -1.42 2.95
N ARG A 72 17.61 -1.07 3.40
CA ARG A 72 18.81 -1.90 3.20
C ARG A 72 19.40 -2.45 4.49
N GLN A 73 19.98 -3.64 4.41
CA GLN A 73 20.92 -4.14 5.40
C GLN A 73 22.26 -3.39 5.24
N THR A 74 22.87 -2.95 6.34
CA THR A 74 24.09 -2.11 6.33
C THR A 74 25.32 -2.80 6.89
N SER A 75 25.21 -4.06 7.33
CA SER A 75 26.34 -4.87 7.81
C SER A 75 26.12 -6.36 7.53
N GLY A 76 27.14 -7.19 7.73
CA GLY A 76 27.05 -8.64 7.53
C GLY A 76 27.07 -9.06 6.05
N ALA A 77 26.78 -10.34 5.80
CA ALA A 77 26.92 -10.97 4.48
C ALA A 77 26.03 -10.36 3.37
N ASN A 78 24.90 -9.76 3.75
CA ASN A 78 23.96 -9.12 2.83
C ASN A 78 24.03 -7.59 2.88
N SER A 79 25.16 -7.02 3.31
CA SER A 79 25.35 -5.57 3.32
C SER A 79 25.09 -4.96 1.94
N GLY A 80 24.32 -3.87 1.90
CA GLY A 80 23.88 -3.20 0.68
C GLY A 80 22.69 -3.85 -0.02
N LYS A 81 22.18 -4.99 0.45
CA LYS A 81 20.98 -5.65 -0.10
C LYS A 81 19.71 -5.07 0.51
N LEU A 82 18.61 -5.14 -0.26
CA LEU A 82 17.28 -4.80 0.23
C LEU A 82 16.85 -5.82 1.28
N LEU A 83 16.19 -5.33 2.33
CA LEU A 83 15.47 -6.18 3.26
C LEU A 83 14.39 -6.96 2.51
N ASN A 84 14.19 -8.21 2.91
CA ASN A 84 13.19 -9.06 2.28
C ASN A 84 11.76 -8.53 2.51
N ARG A 85 10.91 -8.81 1.52
CA ARG A 85 9.48 -8.48 1.44
C ARG A 85 9.12 -7.00 1.55
N ARG A 86 10.09 -6.10 1.30
CA ARG A 86 9.84 -4.65 1.26
C ARG A 86 9.99 -4.15 -0.16
N ALA A 87 8.90 -3.71 -0.76
CA ALA A 87 8.94 -3.04 -2.05
C ALA A 87 9.55 -1.65 -1.92
N THR A 88 10.31 -1.22 -2.92
CA THR A 88 10.93 0.11 -2.94
C THR A 88 9.92 1.21 -3.23
N GLU A 89 8.83 0.90 -3.92
CA GLU A 89 7.77 1.85 -4.25
C GLU A 89 6.41 1.25 -3.94
N ALA A 90 5.51 2.07 -3.39
CA ALA A 90 4.11 1.74 -3.26
C ALA A 90 3.24 2.98 -3.49
N MET A 91 2.07 2.78 -4.06
CA MET A 91 1.09 3.84 -4.24
C MET A 91 -0.33 3.32 -4.01
N ARG A 92 -1.18 4.22 -3.52
CA ARG A 92 -2.62 4.05 -3.53
C ARG A 92 -3.26 5.35 -3.97
N VAL A 93 -4.22 5.27 -4.89
CA VAL A 93 -5.06 6.38 -5.33
C VAL A 93 -6.50 5.93 -5.21
N GLU A 94 -7.30 6.70 -4.48
CA GLU A 94 -8.73 6.49 -4.31
C GLU A 94 -9.46 7.69 -4.88
N ILE A 95 -10.46 7.42 -5.71
CA ILE A 95 -11.29 8.44 -6.34
C ILE A 95 -12.73 8.06 -6.10
N ALA A 96 -13.54 8.99 -5.61
CA ALA A 96 -14.96 8.76 -5.37
C ALA A 96 -15.80 9.98 -5.71
N ARG A 97 -17.07 9.76 -6.06
CA ARG A 97 -18.03 10.83 -6.29
C ARG A 97 -19.44 10.40 -5.91
N GLN A 98 -20.18 11.36 -5.38
CA GLN A 98 -21.61 11.23 -5.10
C GLN A 98 -22.44 11.76 -6.27
N PHE A 99 -23.43 10.99 -6.70
CA PHE A 99 -24.44 11.31 -7.70
C PHE A 99 -25.83 11.09 -7.10
N GLY A 100 -26.37 12.08 -6.40
CA GLY A 100 -27.65 11.94 -5.68
C GLY A 100 -27.57 10.84 -4.63
N GLU A 101 -28.31 9.75 -4.82
CA GLU A 101 -28.34 8.58 -3.91
C GLU A 101 -27.27 7.52 -4.22
N VAL A 102 -26.53 7.68 -5.32
CA VAL A 102 -25.48 6.74 -5.75
C VAL A 102 -24.10 7.30 -5.42
N ARG A 103 -23.23 6.51 -4.81
CA ARG A 103 -21.79 6.80 -4.70
C ARG A 103 -21.01 5.81 -5.54
N VAL A 104 -20.06 6.31 -6.34
CA VAL A 104 -19.11 5.46 -7.07
C VAL A 104 -17.71 5.76 -6.57
N ALA A 105 -16.91 4.71 -6.35
CA ALA A 105 -15.52 4.83 -5.96
C ALA A 105 -14.64 3.82 -6.70
N SER A 106 -13.40 4.20 -6.97
CA SER A 106 -12.34 3.31 -7.44
C SER A 106 -11.11 3.42 -6.54
N SER A 107 -10.38 2.32 -6.41
CA SER A 107 -9.08 2.30 -5.75
C SER A 107 -8.06 1.66 -6.68
N LEU A 108 -7.00 2.40 -6.98
CA LEU A 108 -5.82 1.88 -7.67
C LEU A 108 -4.72 1.69 -6.63
N TYR A 109 -4.25 0.46 -6.49
CA TYR A 109 -3.08 0.13 -5.71
C TYR A 109 -1.94 -0.32 -6.63
N GLY A 110 -0.72 0.11 -6.32
CA GLY A 110 0.48 -0.31 -7.02
C GLY A 110 1.59 -0.60 -6.04
N GLU A 111 2.30 -1.69 -6.26
CA GLU A 111 3.47 -2.06 -5.45
C GLU A 111 4.60 -2.49 -6.36
N GLY A 112 5.80 -1.98 -6.09
CA GLY A 112 7.02 -2.27 -6.82
C GLY A 112 7.53 -3.70 -6.57
N ARG A 113 8.67 -3.99 -7.20
CA ARG A 113 9.36 -5.27 -7.00
C ARG A 113 9.87 -5.40 -5.57
N ARG A 114 10.00 -6.64 -5.10
CA ARG A 114 10.66 -7.00 -3.84
C ARG A 114 11.40 -8.33 -3.96
N TYR A 115 12.07 -8.74 -2.91
CA TYR A 115 12.74 -10.04 -2.81
C TYR A 115 12.21 -10.80 -1.61
N ASP A 116 12.04 -12.11 -1.74
CA ASP A 116 11.58 -12.95 -0.62
C ASP A 116 12.71 -13.31 0.36
N ASP A 117 13.97 -13.10 -0.05
CA ASP A 117 15.19 -13.42 0.69
C ASP A 117 16.11 -12.20 0.91
N LEU A 118 16.95 -12.29 1.94
CA LEU A 118 17.91 -11.23 2.31
C LEU A 118 19.10 -11.12 1.32
N ALA A 119 19.43 -12.22 0.62
CA ALA A 119 20.50 -12.22 -0.38
C ALA A 119 20.07 -11.55 -1.71
N ASN A 120 18.78 -11.28 -1.87
CA ASN A 120 18.14 -10.76 -3.09
C ASN A 120 18.47 -11.63 -4.31
N THR A 121 18.30 -12.96 -4.17
CA THR A 121 18.58 -13.89 -5.27
C THR A 121 17.58 -13.71 -6.42
N PRO A 122 18.01 -13.83 -7.70
CA PRO A 122 17.11 -13.65 -8.84
C PRO A 122 15.89 -14.59 -8.83
N SER A 123 16.07 -15.83 -8.36
CA SER A 123 15.00 -16.83 -8.23
C SER A 123 13.98 -16.53 -7.13
N LYS A 124 14.29 -15.59 -6.21
CA LYS A 124 13.42 -15.15 -5.11
C LYS A 124 12.89 -13.72 -5.34
N ARG A 125 13.05 -13.19 -6.55
CA ARG A 125 12.50 -11.88 -6.93
C ARG A 125 10.99 -11.99 -7.16
N LEU A 126 10.24 -11.13 -6.48
CA LEU A 126 8.81 -10.93 -6.71
C LEU A 126 8.62 -9.69 -7.58
N GLY A 127 7.87 -9.84 -8.68
CA GLY A 127 7.51 -8.74 -9.56
C GLY A 127 6.60 -7.73 -8.87
N GLY A 128 6.61 -6.49 -9.37
CA GLY A 128 5.60 -5.51 -8.99
C GLY A 128 4.23 -5.89 -9.54
N TYR A 129 3.18 -5.35 -8.94
CA TYR A 129 1.80 -5.59 -9.35
C TYR A 129 0.95 -4.34 -9.09
N GLY A 130 -0.18 -4.28 -9.78
CA GLY A 130 -1.19 -3.26 -9.55
C GLY A 130 -2.57 -3.90 -9.49
N LEU A 131 -3.42 -3.37 -8.62
CA LEU A 131 -4.79 -3.81 -8.40
C LEU A 131 -5.73 -2.63 -8.61
N LEU A 132 -6.83 -2.88 -9.31
CA LEU A 132 -7.90 -1.92 -9.50
C LEU A 132 -9.17 -2.50 -8.86
N ASP A 133 -9.71 -1.78 -7.89
CA ASP A 133 -10.94 -2.14 -7.20
C ASP A 133 -12.04 -1.11 -7.54
N LEU A 134 -13.27 -1.57 -7.64
CA LEU A 134 -14.45 -0.74 -7.87
C LEU A 134 -15.48 -0.95 -6.78
N ARG A 135 -16.12 0.14 -6.36
CA ARG A 135 -17.23 0.12 -5.40
C ARG A 135 -18.34 1.05 -5.88
N ALA A 136 -19.58 0.57 -5.75
CA ALA A 136 -20.77 1.37 -5.94
C ALA A 136 -21.68 1.18 -4.74
N GLU A 137 -22.26 2.28 -4.25
CA GLU A 137 -23.20 2.29 -3.14
C GLU A 137 -24.47 3.00 -3.61
N TYR A 138 -25.64 2.46 -3.25
CA TYR A 138 -26.93 3.03 -3.56
C TYR A 138 -27.80 3.08 -2.31
N ARG A 139 -28.21 4.28 -1.93
CA ARG A 139 -29.14 4.49 -0.83
C ARG A 139 -30.56 4.20 -1.32
N LEU A 140 -31.11 3.08 -0.86
CA LEU A 140 -32.48 2.65 -1.20
C LEU A 140 -33.50 3.53 -0.48
N ASP A 141 -33.25 3.84 0.80
CA ASP A 141 -33.99 4.81 1.59
C ASP A 141 -33.14 5.33 2.77
N LYS A 142 -33.76 5.97 3.78
CA LYS A 142 -33.06 6.52 4.94
C LYS A 142 -32.35 5.47 5.81
N ALA A 143 -32.78 4.22 5.75
CA ALA A 143 -32.29 3.12 6.58
C ALA A 143 -31.54 2.04 5.80
N TRP A 144 -31.75 1.93 4.48
CA TRP A 144 -31.17 0.87 3.65
C TRP A 144 -30.10 1.39 2.69
N LEU A 145 -28.93 0.75 2.71
CA LEU A 145 -27.82 0.99 1.79
C LEU A 145 -27.40 -0.31 1.12
N MET A 146 -27.47 -0.37 -0.20
CA MET A 146 -26.94 -1.46 -1.00
C MET A 146 -25.54 -1.11 -1.49
N GLN A 147 -24.60 -2.04 -1.40
CA GLN A 147 -23.23 -1.87 -1.87
C GLN A 147 -22.85 -3.03 -2.80
N GLY A 148 -22.28 -2.70 -3.95
CA GLY A 148 -21.56 -3.62 -4.81
C GLY A 148 -20.06 -3.32 -4.79
N ARG A 149 -19.22 -4.35 -4.74
CA ARG A 149 -17.76 -4.22 -4.78
C ARG A 149 -17.15 -5.28 -5.68
N ILE A 150 -16.18 -4.87 -6.49
CA ILE A 150 -15.34 -5.78 -7.29
C ILE A 150 -13.89 -5.53 -6.90
N ASP A 151 -13.26 -6.54 -6.34
CA ASP A 151 -11.83 -6.53 -6.02
C ASP A 151 -11.03 -7.13 -7.16
N ASN A 152 -9.85 -6.57 -7.42
CA ASN A 152 -8.94 -7.02 -8.46
C ASN A 152 -9.67 -7.16 -9.81
N LEU A 153 -10.30 -6.06 -10.25
CA LEU A 153 -11.14 -6.00 -11.45
C LEU A 153 -10.46 -6.60 -12.69
N LEU A 154 -9.16 -6.35 -12.82
CA LEU A 154 -8.32 -6.79 -13.94
C LEU A 154 -7.81 -8.22 -13.82
N ASP A 155 -8.22 -8.95 -12.77
CA ASP A 155 -7.88 -10.35 -12.53
C ASP A 155 -6.36 -10.61 -12.50
N LYS A 156 -5.63 -9.67 -11.90
CA LYS A 156 -4.18 -9.73 -11.84
C LYS A 156 -3.77 -10.90 -10.95
N GLN A 157 -3.00 -11.82 -11.50
CA GLN A 157 -2.28 -12.82 -10.71
C GLN A 157 -1.03 -12.16 -10.07
N TYR A 158 -0.92 -12.27 -8.76
CA TYR A 158 0.17 -11.71 -7.97
C TYR A 158 0.44 -12.56 -6.72
N GLU A 159 1.61 -12.36 -6.12
CA GLU A 159 2.07 -13.07 -4.94
C GLU A 159 2.70 -12.08 -3.96
N THR A 160 2.32 -12.13 -2.68
CA THR A 160 2.92 -11.29 -1.62
C THR A 160 4.19 -11.90 -1.04
N ALA A 161 4.22 -13.23 -0.98
CA ALA A 161 5.37 -14.08 -0.70
C ALA A 161 5.41 -15.19 -1.76
N GLN A 162 6.60 -15.71 -2.05
CA GLN A 162 6.74 -16.70 -3.12
C GLN A 162 5.88 -17.94 -2.84
N HIS A 163 5.12 -18.41 -3.84
CA HIS A 163 4.20 -19.55 -3.74
C HIS A 163 2.96 -19.33 -2.86
N PHE A 164 2.69 -18.10 -2.40
CA PHE A 164 1.47 -17.76 -1.70
C PHE A 164 0.48 -17.08 -2.64
N ASN A 165 -0.47 -17.89 -3.13
CA ASN A 165 -1.57 -17.42 -3.97
C ASN A 165 -2.37 -16.32 -3.26
N GLN A 166 -2.68 -15.28 -4.02
CA GLN A 166 -3.53 -14.19 -3.57
C GLN A 166 -4.93 -14.32 -4.17
N ALA A 167 -5.88 -13.61 -3.59
CA ALA A 167 -7.23 -13.55 -4.15
C ALA A 167 -7.17 -12.96 -5.57
N LEU A 168 -7.82 -13.67 -6.49
CA LEU A 168 -8.05 -13.20 -7.86
C LEU A 168 -9.20 -12.17 -7.86
N ARG A 169 -9.90 -12.01 -8.98
CA ARG A 169 -11.11 -11.16 -9.00
C ARG A 169 -12.19 -11.73 -8.07
N ALA A 170 -12.76 -10.86 -7.23
CA ALA A 170 -13.87 -11.21 -6.34
C ALA A 170 -15.00 -10.17 -6.44
N VAL A 171 -16.24 -10.63 -6.34
CA VAL A 171 -17.44 -9.78 -6.41
C VAL A 171 -18.24 -9.94 -5.12
N TYR A 172 -18.63 -8.82 -4.52
CA TYR A 172 -19.37 -8.77 -3.28
C TYR A 172 -20.61 -7.89 -3.44
N VAL A 173 -21.69 -8.32 -2.80
CA VAL A 173 -22.91 -7.52 -2.63
C VAL A 173 -23.25 -7.51 -1.15
N THR A 174 -23.44 -6.31 -0.60
CA THR A 174 -23.76 -6.10 0.81
C THR A 174 -25.03 -5.26 0.91
N LEU A 175 -25.93 -5.64 1.80
CA LEU A 175 -27.10 -4.85 2.16
C LEU A 175 -26.98 -4.46 3.63
N ASN A 176 -26.97 -3.16 3.91
CA ASN A 176 -26.86 -2.62 5.25
C ASN A 176 -28.18 -1.97 5.67
N TYR A 177 -28.66 -2.30 6.86
CA TYR A 177 -29.82 -1.69 7.50
C TYR A 177 -29.39 -0.91 8.74
N GLN A 178 -29.73 0.37 8.79
CA GLN A 178 -29.43 1.30 9.87
C GLN A 178 -30.68 2.13 10.20
N PRO A 179 -31.57 1.62 11.07
CA PRO A 179 -32.73 2.39 11.52
C PRO A 179 -32.29 3.62 12.31
N ARG A 180 -33.04 4.72 12.17
CA ARG A 180 -32.85 5.94 12.95
C ARG A 180 -33.68 5.92 14.22
#